data_AF-A0A7X9FLX8-F1
#
_entry.id   AF-A0A7X9FLX8-F1
#
_cell.length_a   1.000
_cell.length_b   1.000
_cell.length_c   1.000
_cell.angle_alpha   90.00
_cell.angle_beta   90.00
_cell.angle_gamma   90.00
#
_symmetry.space_group_name_H-M   'P 1'
#
loop_
_entity.id
_entity.type
_entity.pdbx_description
1 polymer ?
#
loop_
_entity_poly.entity_id
_entity_poly.type
_entity_poly.pdbx_seq_one_letter_code
_entity_poly.pdbx_strand_id
1 'polypeptide(L)'
;NLHRVSVTFSRAWKEADLIIAKGELNHRRLLLTSYQFTRDIISFHRDREGAFCVAVKPKAAGVRKLTEADIKAKAEEIIQSMRAARLSGKNVMFYSAIIGSIPGQTRTAIAIVTTFIAYLRTRLTGTLIINPAEHFEEGMDADDPMFMWERVQRSGLIDVWRFQSHSDIEKSFELLGQPVPPAWAGKDATFSTGCTKEMHIALSIQAKQPELQIIGPDPEKFFRRREYGVGKFCDAAISCD
;
A
#
# COMPACT_ATOMS: atom_id res chain seq x y z
N ASN A 1 -13.62 16.98 -4.32
CA ASN A 1 -12.18 16.70 -4.36
C ASN A 1 -11.98 15.30 -3.78
N LEU A 2 -12.09 14.26 -4.63
CA LEU A 2 -12.02 12.84 -4.22
C LEU A 2 -10.63 12.44 -3.69
N HIS A 3 -9.64 13.32 -3.82
CA HIS A 3 -8.27 13.11 -3.32
C HIS A 3 -8.13 13.33 -1.80
N ARG A 4 -9.21 13.70 -1.09
CA ARG A 4 -9.23 14.04 0.35
C ARG A 4 -10.26 13.25 1.17
N VAL A 5 -10.72 12.10 0.66
CA VAL A 5 -11.71 11.27 1.34
C VAL A 5 -11.02 10.23 2.22
N SER A 6 -11.68 9.80 3.30
CA SER A 6 -11.12 8.80 4.21
C SER A 6 -10.88 7.45 3.50
N VAL A 7 -9.98 6.62 4.05
CA VAL A 7 -9.75 5.25 3.57
C VAL A 7 -11.06 4.45 3.58
N THR A 8 -11.92 4.66 4.59
CA THR A 8 -13.25 4.06 4.69
C THR A 8 -14.16 4.45 3.52
N PHE A 9 -14.22 5.73 3.16
CA PHE A 9 -15.01 6.17 2.02
C PHE A 9 -14.44 5.62 0.71
N SER A 10 -13.11 5.62 0.56
CA SER A 10 -12.44 5.07 -0.62
C SER A 10 -12.77 3.59 -0.81
N ARG A 11 -12.84 2.82 0.29
CA ARG A 11 -13.27 1.42 0.29
C ARG A 11 -14.73 1.26 -0.11
N ALA A 12 -15.65 1.98 0.53
CA ALA A 12 -17.07 1.93 0.20
C ALA A 12 -17.32 2.30 -1.28
N TRP A 13 -16.58 3.28 -1.80
CA TRP A 13 -16.61 3.64 -3.21
C TRP A 13 -16.06 2.55 -4.13
N LYS A 14 -15.06 1.76 -3.70
CA LYS A 14 -14.53 0.58 -4.43
C LYS A 14 -15.55 -0.54 -4.55
N GLU A 15 -16.26 -0.80 -3.48
CA GLU A 15 -17.28 -1.85 -3.46
C GLU A 15 -18.54 -1.46 -4.23
N ALA A 16 -18.78 -0.18 -4.46
CA ALA A 16 -19.89 0.25 -5.32
C ALA A 16 -19.77 -0.34 -6.74
N ASP A 17 -20.76 -1.13 -7.16
CA ASP A 17 -20.83 -1.71 -8.51
C ASP A 17 -21.47 -0.78 -9.53
N LEU A 18 -22.30 0.14 -9.06
CA LEU A 18 -23.14 0.99 -9.90
C LEU A 18 -22.98 2.46 -9.52
N ILE A 19 -22.79 3.31 -10.53
CA ILE A 19 -22.92 4.75 -10.42
C ILE A 19 -24.22 5.17 -11.09
N ILE A 20 -25.05 5.92 -10.36
CA ILE A 20 -26.28 6.52 -10.89
C ILE A 20 -26.04 8.02 -11.06
N ALA A 21 -26.08 8.51 -12.29
CA ALA A 21 -25.73 9.88 -12.64
C ALA A 21 -26.89 10.63 -13.33
N LYS A 22 -27.43 11.64 -12.64
CA LYS A 22 -28.50 12.51 -13.17
C LYS A 22 -27.95 13.67 -14.00
N GLY A 23 -28.60 13.97 -15.11
CA GLY A 23 -28.43 15.20 -15.90
C GLY A 23 -27.60 15.04 -17.17
N GLU A 24 -27.92 15.85 -18.18
CA GLU A 24 -27.31 15.80 -19.54
C GLU A 24 -25.79 16.02 -19.50
N LEU A 25 -25.32 16.92 -18.63
CA LEU A 25 -23.88 17.17 -18.48
C LEU A 25 -23.12 15.92 -17.99
N ASN A 26 -23.71 15.16 -17.06
CA ASN A 26 -23.11 13.93 -16.56
C ASN A 26 -23.21 12.81 -17.59
N HIS A 27 -24.31 12.72 -18.33
CA HIS A 27 -24.44 11.82 -19.48
C HIS A 27 -23.29 12.03 -20.47
N ARG A 28 -23.03 13.28 -20.87
CA ARG A 28 -21.93 13.63 -21.77
C ARG A 28 -20.55 13.27 -21.18
N ARG A 29 -20.33 13.53 -19.89
CA ARG A 29 -19.01 13.31 -19.24
C ARG A 29 -18.71 11.86 -18.89
N LEU A 30 -19.72 11.01 -18.73
CA LEU A 30 -19.54 9.63 -18.29
C LEU A 30 -19.79 8.64 -19.43
N LEU A 31 -20.84 8.83 -20.22
CA LEU A 31 -21.22 7.88 -21.26
C LEU A 31 -20.55 8.18 -22.59
N LEU A 32 -20.52 9.44 -23.01
CA LEU A 32 -19.99 9.86 -24.32
C LEU A 32 -18.46 10.05 -24.35
N THR A 33 -17.74 9.38 -23.45
CA THR A 33 -16.27 9.39 -23.41
C THR A 33 -15.72 8.06 -23.88
N SER A 34 -14.48 8.05 -24.39
CA SER A 34 -13.77 6.82 -24.75
C SER A 34 -13.26 6.03 -23.54
N TYR A 35 -13.19 6.66 -22.36
CA TYR A 35 -12.73 6.02 -21.13
C TYR A 35 -13.67 4.89 -20.70
N GLN A 36 -13.11 3.75 -20.36
CA GLN A 36 -13.84 2.68 -19.68
C GLN A 36 -13.73 2.85 -18.17
N PHE A 37 -14.81 2.53 -17.46
CA PHE A 37 -14.87 2.66 -16.01
C PHE A 37 -14.81 1.29 -15.35
N THR A 38 -14.46 1.29 -14.07
CA THR A 38 -14.42 0.11 -13.19
C THR A 38 -15.79 -0.21 -12.58
N ARG A 39 -16.80 0.63 -12.82
CA ARG A 39 -18.19 0.48 -12.36
C ARG A 39 -19.13 0.61 -13.54
N ASP A 40 -20.28 -0.03 -13.43
CA ASP A 40 -21.37 0.21 -14.35
C ASP A 40 -21.92 1.62 -14.10
N ILE A 41 -22.25 2.34 -15.16
CA ILE A 41 -22.79 3.69 -15.06
C ILE A 41 -24.17 3.71 -15.69
N ILE A 42 -25.18 4.01 -14.89
CA ILE A 42 -26.50 4.39 -15.37
C ILE A 42 -26.59 5.91 -15.34
N SER A 43 -26.85 6.52 -16.49
CA SER A 43 -27.15 7.94 -16.56
C SER A 43 -28.57 8.18 -17.03
N PHE A 44 -29.24 9.12 -16.37
CA PHE A 44 -30.57 9.53 -16.74
C PHE A 44 -30.68 11.05 -16.82
N HIS A 45 -31.43 11.55 -17.79
CA HIS A 45 -31.70 12.97 -17.98
C HIS A 45 -33.04 13.18 -18.68
N ARG A 46 -33.48 14.44 -18.76
CA ARG A 46 -34.51 14.83 -19.71
C ARG A 46 -33.82 15.52 -20.88
N ASP A 47 -34.22 15.19 -22.10
CA ASP A 47 -33.74 15.89 -23.29
C ASP A 47 -34.39 17.28 -23.41
N ARG A 48 -34.09 18.00 -24.50
CA ARG A 48 -34.61 19.34 -24.76
C ARG A 48 -36.12 19.37 -25.00
N GLU A 49 -36.72 18.23 -25.34
CA GLU A 49 -38.15 18.04 -25.56
C GLU A 49 -38.86 17.58 -24.26
N GLY A 50 -38.10 17.36 -23.19
CA GLY A 50 -38.60 16.94 -21.89
C GLY A 50 -38.75 15.42 -21.74
N ALA A 51 -38.41 14.64 -22.77
CA ALA A 51 -38.50 13.19 -22.74
C ALA A 51 -37.44 12.60 -21.81
N PHE A 52 -37.80 11.55 -21.06
CA PHE A 52 -36.90 10.93 -20.10
C PHE A 52 -35.99 9.92 -20.80
N CYS A 53 -34.69 10.17 -20.76
CA CYS A 53 -33.66 9.35 -21.38
C CYS A 53 -32.87 8.60 -20.29
N VAL A 54 -32.66 7.30 -20.50
CA VAL A 54 -31.77 6.47 -19.67
C VAL A 54 -30.79 5.76 -20.57
N ALA A 55 -29.53 5.75 -20.18
CA ALA A 55 -28.49 5.03 -20.89
C ALA A 55 -27.53 4.36 -19.90
N VAL A 56 -26.92 3.27 -20.34
CA VAL A 56 -26.00 2.46 -19.54
C VAL A 56 -24.67 2.38 -20.24
N LYS A 57 -23.59 2.54 -19.48
CA LYS A 57 -22.24 2.20 -19.91
C LYS A 57 -21.70 1.09 -19.02
N PRO A 58 -21.48 -0.12 -19.56
CA PRO A 58 -20.96 -1.21 -18.77
C PRO A 58 -19.54 -0.91 -18.33
N LYS A 59 -19.14 -1.49 -17.20
CA LYS A 59 -17.75 -1.51 -16.76
C LYS A 59 -16.86 -2.24 -17.77
N ALA A 60 -15.55 -1.97 -17.72
CA ALA A 60 -14.60 -2.66 -18.58
C ALA A 60 -14.58 -4.17 -18.27
N ALA A 61 -14.52 -5.01 -19.32
CA ALA A 61 -14.63 -6.47 -19.19
C ALA A 61 -13.50 -7.11 -18.35
N GLY A 62 -12.33 -6.49 -18.28
CA GLY A 62 -11.18 -6.97 -17.51
C GLY A 62 -11.15 -6.50 -16.04
N VAL A 63 -12.19 -5.82 -15.56
CA VAL A 63 -12.19 -5.27 -14.19
C VAL A 63 -12.37 -6.38 -13.18
N ARG A 64 -11.30 -6.67 -12.44
CA ARG A 64 -11.35 -7.48 -11.22
C ARG A 64 -11.41 -6.55 -10.02
N LYS A 65 -12.38 -6.75 -9.14
CA LYS A 65 -12.45 -6.07 -7.85
C LYS A 65 -11.99 -7.04 -6.77
N LEU A 66 -11.08 -6.61 -5.91
CA LEU A 66 -10.79 -7.28 -4.66
C LEU A 66 -11.74 -6.71 -3.60
N THR A 67 -12.59 -7.58 -3.05
CA THR A 67 -13.56 -7.21 -2.01
C THR A 67 -12.85 -7.01 -0.67
N GLU A 68 -13.49 -6.32 0.27
CA GLU A 68 -12.96 -6.26 1.64
C GLU A 68 -12.73 -7.67 2.21
N ALA A 69 -13.64 -8.61 1.94
CA ALA A 69 -13.55 -10.01 2.37
C ALA A 69 -12.27 -10.69 1.84
N ASP A 70 -11.95 -10.51 0.55
CA ASP A 70 -10.73 -11.04 -0.06
C ASP A 70 -9.48 -10.48 0.64
N ILE A 71 -9.47 -9.17 0.92
CA ILE A 71 -8.36 -8.53 1.62
C ILE A 71 -8.27 -9.00 3.08
N LYS A 72 -9.40 -9.26 3.77
CA LYS A 72 -9.37 -9.85 5.12
C LYS A 72 -8.77 -11.25 5.10
N ALA A 73 -9.18 -12.07 4.13
CA ALA A 73 -8.70 -13.44 4.01
C ALA A 73 -7.18 -13.46 3.82
N LYS A 74 -6.64 -12.62 2.94
CA LYS A 74 -5.19 -12.46 2.76
C LYS A 74 -4.47 -12.00 4.03
N ALA A 75 -5.01 -11.03 4.75
CA ALA A 75 -4.44 -10.60 6.03
C ALA A 75 -4.42 -11.75 7.04
N GLU A 76 -5.49 -12.54 7.12
CA GLU A 76 -5.58 -13.69 8.03
C GLU A 76 -4.60 -14.80 7.66
N GLU A 77 -4.39 -15.08 6.37
CA GLU A 77 -3.37 -16.04 5.91
C GLU A 77 -1.96 -15.64 6.40
N ILE A 78 -1.61 -14.36 6.26
CA ILE A 78 -0.32 -13.84 6.76
C ILE A 78 -0.26 -13.96 8.29
N ILE A 79 -1.31 -13.57 9.00
CA ILE A 79 -1.39 -13.67 10.46
C ILE A 79 -1.25 -15.12 10.93
N GLN A 80 -1.88 -16.08 10.25
CA GLN A 80 -1.75 -17.50 10.54
C GLN A 80 -0.31 -17.98 10.35
N SER A 81 0.37 -17.55 9.29
CA SER A 81 1.79 -17.87 9.08
C SER A 81 2.67 -17.32 10.20
N MET A 82 2.39 -16.10 10.70
CA MET A 82 3.10 -15.50 11.82
C MET A 82 2.85 -16.26 13.12
N ARG A 83 1.59 -16.64 13.40
CA ARG A 83 1.26 -17.49 14.57
C ARG A 83 2.00 -18.81 14.52
N ALA A 84 1.99 -19.50 13.36
CA ALA A 84 2.68 -20.76 13.18
C ALA A 84 4.20 -20.63 13.40
N ALA A 85 4.81 -19.55 12.90
CA ALA A 85 6.23 -19.27 13.14
C ALA A 85 6.54 -19.09 14.63
N ARG A 86 5.75 -18.30 15.36
CA ARG A 86 5.92 -18.14 16.81
C ARG A 86 5.77 -19.45 17.57
N LEU A 87 4.77 -20.26 17.22
CA LEU A 87 4.56 -21.59 17.82
C LEU A 87 5.73 -22.53 17.55
N SER A 88 6.41 -22.38 16.42
CA SER A 88 7.64 -23.11 16.10
C SER A 88 8.91 -22.55 16.76
N GLY A 89 8.79 -21.55 17.64
CA GLY A 89 9.91 -20.91 18.32
C GLY A 89 10.68 -19.89 17.48
N LYS A 90 10.13 -19.46 16.33
CA LYS A 90 10.73 -18.41 15.49
C LYS A 90 10.27 -17.03 15.92
N ASN A 91 11.15 -16.05 15.80
CA ASN A 91 10.78 -14.63 15.89
C ASN A 91 10.09 -14.20 14.60
N VAL A 92 9.21 -13.21 14.71
CA VAL A 92 8.58 -12.56 13.55
C VAL A 92 9.14 -11.15 13.40
N MET A 93 9.79 -10.90 12.27
CA MET A 93 10.32 -9.60 11.89
C MET A 93 9.47 -8.97 10.79
N PHE A 94 8.98 -7.77 11.03
CA PHE A 94 8.39 -6.93 10.00
C PHE A 94 9.47 -5.98 9.45
N TYR A 95 9.80 -6.10 8.16
CA TYR A 95 10.77 -5.24 7.49
C TYR A 95 10.05 -4.16 6.68
N SER A 96 10.14 -2.91 7.15
CA SER A 96 9.57 -1.72 6.54
C SER A 96 10.63 -1.02 5.68
N ALA A 97 10.34 -0.76 4.41
CA ALA A 97 11.32 -0.22 3.47
C ALA A 97 10.71 0.76 2.47
N ILE A 98 11.57 1.60 1.87
CA ILE A 98 11.14 2.58 0.88
C ILE A 98 10.65 1.86 -0.38
N ILE A 99 9.35 1.96 -0.67
CA ILE A 99 8.75 1.55 -1.94
C ILE A 99 7.94 2.72 -2.51
N GLY A 100 8.12 3.01 -3.80
CA GLY A 100 7.33 4.03 -4.53
C GLY A 100 7.53 5.49 -4.11
N SER A 101 8.34 5.79 -3.09
CA SER A 101 8.50 7.14 -2.54
C SER A 101 9.65 7.95 -3.17
N ILE A 102 10.49 7.30 -3.98
CA ILE A 102 11.53 7.95 -4.77
C ILE A 102 11.07 7.92 -6.25
N PRO A 103 10.85 9.10 -6.88
CA PRO A 103 10.37 9.18 -8.25
C PRO A 103 11.23 8.37 -9.24
N GLY A 104 10.58 7.59 -10.11
CA GLY A 104 11.25 6.75 -11.12
C GLY A 104 12.08 5.58 -10.58
N GLN A 105 12.07 5.30 -9.26
CA GLN A 105 12.96 4.31 -8.64
C GLN A 105 12.23 3.07 -8.11
N THR A 106 10.96 2.85 -8.44
CA THR A 106 10.17 1.71 -7.91
C THR A 106 10.82 0.36 -8.20
N ARG A 107 11.35 0.15 -9.40
CA ARG A 107 12.02 -1.11 -9.77
C ARG A 107 13.29 -1.33 -8.93
N THR A 108 14.11 -0.29 -8.79
CA THR A 108 15.32 -0.31 -7.95
C THR A 108 14.95 -0.57 -6.49
N ALA A 109 13.89 0.07 -5.99
CA ALA A 109 13.41 -0.09 -4.63
C ALA A 109 13.02 -1.55 -4.33
N ILE A 110 12.28 -2.18 -5.23
CA ILE A 110 11.94 -3.61 -5.11
C ILE A 110 13.22 -4.45 -5.12
N ALA A 111 14.13 -4.21 -6.07
CA ALA A 111 15.37 -5.00 -6.20
C ALA A 111 16.23 -4.94 -4.93
N ILE A 112 16.47 -3.76 -4.37
CA ILE A 112 17.28 -3.63 -3.15
C ILE A 112 16.58 -4.26 -1.93
N VAL A 113 15.25 -4.12 -1.81
CA VAL A 113 14.49 -4.69 -0.69
C VAL A 113 14.49 -6.21 -0.75
N THR A 114 14.20 -6.80 -1.92
CA THR A 114 14.23 -8.25 -2.11
C THR A 114 15.63 -8.82 -1.86
N THR A 115 16.68 -8.12 -2.32
CA THR A 115 18.08 -8.52 -2.09
C THR A 115 18.42 -8.51 -0.60
N PHE A 116 18.03 -7.45 0.11
CA PHE A 116 18.30 -7.34 1.54
C PHE A 116 17.53 -8.37 2.36
N ILE A 117 16.27 -8.63 2.03
CA ILE A 117 15.47 -9.67 2.69
C ILE A 117 16.12 -11.04 2.48
N ALA A 118 16.56 -11.35 1.26
CA ALA A 118 17.28 -12.60 0.99
C ALA A 118 18.55 -12.69 1.85
N TYR A 119 19.32 -11.61 1.96
CA TYR A 119 20.48 -11.54 2.85
C TYR A 119 20.12 -11.72 4.34
N LEU A 120 19.05 -11.08 4.83
CA LEU A 120 18.60 -11.27 6.21
C LEU A 120 18.17 -12.73 6.46
N ARG A 121 17.51 -13.38 5.51
CA ARG A 121 17.09 -14.79 5.61
C ARG A 121 18.29 -15.74 5.74
N THR A 122 19.45 -15.44 5.14
CA THR A 122 20.66 -16.26 5.34
C THR A 122 21.32 -16.05 6.70
N ARG A 123 21.11 -14.88 7.32
CA ARG A 123 21.73 -14.50 8.60
C ARG A 123 20.84 -14.81 9.81
N LEU A 124 19.52 -14.81 9.65
CA LEU A 124 18.52 -14.92 10.71
C LEU A 124 17.67 -16.18 10.54
N THR A 125 18.30 -17.36 10.73
CA THR A 125 17.67 -18.67 10.51
C THR A 125 16.47 -18.95 11.42
N GLY A 126 16.40 -18.30 12.58
CA GLY A 126 15.29 -18.37 13.54
C GLY A 126 14.21 -17.30 13.39
N THR A 127 14.16 -16.60 12.25
CA THR A 127 13.26 -15.45 12.06
C THR A 127 12.41 -15.61 10.80
N LEU A 128 11.09 -15.48 10.94
CA LEU A 128 10.19 -15.24 9.82
C LEU A 128 10.24 -13.75 9.48
N ILE A 129 10.63 -13.42 8.25
CA ILE A 129 10.66 -12.04 7.76
C ILE A 129 9.45 -11.81 6.87
N ILE A 130 8.65 -10.80 7.24
CA ILE A 130 7.48 -10.34 6.51
C ILE A 130 7.77 -8.95 5.95
N ASN A 131 7.47 -8.74 4.67
CA ASN A 131 7.64 -7.46 4.00
C ASN A 131 6.46 -7.13 3.07
N PRO A 132 5.94 -5.89 3.10
CA PRO A 132 4.85 -5.46 2.23
C PRO A 132 5.01 -5.67 0.73
N ALA A 133 6.23 -5.52 0.22
CA ALA A 133 6.51 -5.63 -1.21
C ALA A 133 6.43 -7.07 -1.74
N GLU A 134 6.54 -8.09 -0.87
CA GLU A 134 6.46 -9.50 -1.28
C GLU A 134 5.01 -9.99 -1.50
N HIS A 135 4.00 -9.21 -1.08
CA HIS A 135 2.58 -9.58 -1.18
C HIS A 135 1.76 -8.61 -2.04
N PHE A 136 2.41 -7.88 -2.94
CA PHE A 136 1.71 -7.04 -3.92
C PHE A 136 1.16 -7.91 -5.06
N GLU A 137 -0.14 -7.79 -5.35
CA GLU A 137 -0.78 -8.48 -6.47
C GLU A 137 -1.27 -7.48 -7.52
N GLU A 138 -1.10 -7.83 -8.79
CA GLU A 138 -1.64 -7.06 -9.90
C GLU A 138 -3.17 -6.97 -9.79
N GLY A 139 -3.69 -5.74 -9.82
CA GLY A 139 -5.12 -5.45 -9.59
C GLY A 139 -5.44 -4.94 -8.18
N MET A 140 -4.47 -4.90 -7.25
CA MET A 140 -4.59 -4.14 -6.00
C MET A 140 -4.36 -2.64 -6.25
N ASP A 141 -5.29 -1.82 -5.78
CA ASP A 141 -5.07 -0.38 -5.66
C ASP A 141 -4.25 -0.07 -4.40
N ALA A 142 -3.55 1.06 -4.34
CA ALA A 142 -2.67 1.42 -3.22
C ALA A 142 -3.30 1.34 -1.81
N ASP A 143 -4.62 1.53 -1.69
CA ASP A 143 -5.32 1.44 -0.39
C ASP A 143 -5.59 -0.01 0.07
N ASP A 144 -5.51 -1.01 -0.82
CA ASP A 144 -5.80 -2.41 -0.50
C ASP A 144 -4.66 -3.04 0.31
N PRO A 145 -3.38 -2.92 -0.11
CA PRO A 145 -2.25 -3.32 0.71
C PRO A 145 -2.24 -2.56 2.04
N MET A 146 -2.53 -1.26 2.07
CA MET A 146 -2.55 -0.50 3.32
C MET A 146 -3.56 -1.05 4.34
N PHE A 147 -4.79 -1.35 3.90
CA PHE A 147 -5.82 -1.91 4.76
C PHE A 147 -5.46 -3.32 5.25
N MET A 148 -4.89 -4.15 4.37
CA MET A 148 -4.39 -5.48 4.72
C MET A 148 -3.27 -5.40 5.76
N TRP A 149 -2.27 -4.56 5.50
CA TRP A 149 -1.06 -4.46 6.30
C TRP A 149 -1.33 -3.87 7.68
N GLU A 150 -2.22 -2.89 7.81
CA GLU A 150 -2.59 -2.37 9.14
C GLU A 150 -3.15 -3.48 10.04
N ARG A 151 -3.93 -4.43 9.50
CA ARG A 151 -4.41 -5.59 10.28
C ARG A 151 -3.27 -6.52 10.69
N VAL A 152 -2.39 -6.86 9.77
CA VAL A 152 -1.23 -7.72 10.03
C VAL A 152 -0.33 -7.07 11.09
N GLN A 153 -0.04 -5.78 10.93
CA GLN A 153 0.80 -4.97 11.81
C GLN A 153 0.22 -4.83 13.21
N ARG A 154 -1.11 -4.73 13.33
CA ARG A 154 -1.81 -4.63 14.62
C ARG A 154 -2.16 -5.99 15.23
N SER A 155 -1.75 -7.10 14.64
CA SER A 155 -2.02 -8.45 15.16
C SER A 155 -1.34 -8.76 16.50
N GLY A 156 -0.32 -7.97 16.88
CA GLY A 156 0.45 -8.18 18.10
C GLY A 156 1.41 -9.38 18.03
N LEU A 157 1.72 -9.86 16.82
CA LEU A 157 2.57 -11.02 16.58
C LEU A 157 3.99 -10.67 16.13
N ILE A 158 4.30 -9.39 15.93
CA ILE A 158 5.61 -8.90 15.51
C ILE A 158 6.52 -8.81 16.74
N ASP A 159 7.69 -9.44 16.69
CA ASP A 159 8.73 -9.33 17.73
C ASP A 159 9.71 -8.21 17.43
N VAL A 160 10.02 -8.02 16.15
CA VAL A 160 10.99 -7.02 15.67
C VAL A 160 10.39 -6.23 14.52
N TRP A 161 10.26 -4.92 14.69
CA TRP A 161 9.92 -4.00 13.62
C TRP A 161 11.19 -3.30 13.14
N ARG A 162 11.69 -3.69 11.97
CA ARG A 162 12.89 -3.11 11.38
C ARG A 162 12.52 -2.14 10.27
N PHE A 163 12.91 -0.89 10.42
CA PHE A 163 12.89 0.13 9.38
C PHE A 163 14.20 0.13 8.62
N GLN A 164 14.13 0.14 7.28
CA GLN A 164 15.27 0.18 6.37
C GLN A 164 16.19 1.36 6.72
N SER A 165 17.43 1.05 7.05
CA SER A 165 18.48 2.04 7.29
C SER A 165 19.24 2.39 6.00
N HIS A 166 20.04 3.46 6.02
CA HIS A 166 20.96 3.76 4.92
C HIS A 166 21.97 2.61 4.70
N SER A 167 22.46 1.99 5.77
CA SER A 167 23.38 0.85 5.69
C SER A 167 22.72 -0.39 5.07
N ASP A 168 21.42 -0.58 5.28
CA ASP A 168 20.66 -1.66 4.63
C ASP A 168 20.65 -1.43 3.10
N ILE A 169 20.44 -0.19 2.68
CA ILE A 169 20.43 0.20 1.26
C ILE A 169 21.83 0.04 0.64
N GLU A 170 22.87 0.55 1.30
CA GLU A 170 24.27 0.40 0.85
C GLU A 170 24.64 -1.07 0.71
N LYS A 171 24.29 -1.90 1.71
CA LYS A 171 24.54 -3.34 1.65
C LYS A 171 23.79 -4.01 0.51
N SER A 172 22.57 -3.57 0.21
CA SER A 172 21.78 -4.10 -0.91
C SER A 172 22.43 -3.82 -2.25
N PHE A 173 22.94 -2.60 -2.46
CA PHE A 173 23.68 -2.22 -3.67
C PHE A 173 25.00 -2.99 -3.80
N GLU A 174 25.73 -3.15 -2.69
CA GLU A 174 26.94 -3.98 -2.63
C GLU A 174 26.65 -5.43 -3.06
N LEU A 175 25.58 -6.05 -2.52
CA LEU A 175 25.16 -7.41 -2.88
C LEU A 175 24.70 -7.54 -4.35
N LEU A 176 24.21 -6.46 -4.94
CA LEU A 176 23.88 -6.38 -6.36
C LEU A 176 25.10 -6.10 -7.25
N GLY A 177 26.29 -5.86 -6.67
CA GLY A 177 27.50 -5.50 -7.42
C GLY A 177 27.41 -4.11 -8.07
N GLN A 178 26.62 -3.20 -7.50
CA GLN A 178 26.37 -1.87 -8.04
C GLN A 178 26.78 -0.78 -7.05
N PRO A 179 27.30 0.38 -7.52
CA PRO A 179 27.50 1.53 -6.65
C PRO A 179 26.14 2.15 -6.28
N VAL A 180 26.07 2.77 -5.10
CA VAL A 180 24.86 3.48 -4.64
C VAL A 180 24.65 4.74 -5.51
N PRO A 181 23.54 4.85 -6.25
CA PRO A 181 23.27 6.04 -7.07
C PRO A 181 23.02 7.28 -6.19
N PRO A 182 23.26 8.51 -6.69
CA PRO A 182 22.97 9.74 -5.96
C PRO A 182 21.51 9.84 -5.49
N ALA A 183 20.59 9.24 -6.24
CA ALA A 183 19.17 9.19 -5.88
C ALA A 183 18.89 8.32 -4.63
N TRP A 184 19.84 7.52 -4.14
CA TRP A 184 19.70 6.65 -2.98
C TRP A 184 20.69 6.98 -1.85
N ALA A 185 21.72 7.77 -2.13
CA ALA A 185 22.73 8.16 -1.17
C ALA A 185 22.10 8.84 0.07
N GLY A 186 22.41 8.30 1.26
CA GLY A 186 21.94 8.81 2.55
C GLY A 186 20.42 8.68 2.80
N LYS A 187 19.69 7.94 1.95
CA LYS A 187 18.26 7.70 2.18
C LYS A 187 18.04 6.52 3.11
N ASP A 188 16.90 6.55 3.79
CA ASP A 188 16.40 5.49 4.66
C ASP A 188 14.86 5.53 4.71
N ALA A 189 14.25 4.67 5.50
CA ALA A 189 12.80 4.55 5.63
C ALA A 189 12.08 5.88 5.92
N THR A 190 12.72 6.90 6.49
CA THR A 190 12.10 8.22 6.77
C THR A 190 11.68 8.98 5.50
N PHE A 191 12.16 8.53 4.32
CA PHE A 191 11.77 9.07 3.02
C PHE A 191 10.47 8.48 2.47
N SER A 192 9.85 7.52 3.17
CA SER A 192 8.60 6.88 2.74
C SER A 192 7.40 7.26 3.60
N THR A 193 6.33 7.69 2.94
CA THR A 193 5.02 7.94 3.57
C THR A 193 4.46 6.68 4.24
N GLY A 194 4.69 5.51 3.65
CA GLY A 194 4.29 4.21 4.20
C GLY A 194 5.01 3.94 5.49
N CYS A 195 6.34 4.02 5.47
CA CYS A 195 7.15 3.83 6.67
C CYS A 195 6.80 4.84 7.78
N THR A 196 6.43 6.09 7.44
CA THR A 196 5.92 7.05 8.43
C THR A 196 4.64 6.56 9.12
N LYS A 197 3.66 6.04 8.38
CA LYS A 197 2.44 5.47 8.97
C LYS A 197 2.76 4.24 9.83
N GLU A 198 3.64 3.39 9.32
CA GLU A 198 4.09 2.17 9.98
C GLU A 198 4.82 2.47 11.29
N MET A 199 5.64 3.53 11.36
CA MET A 199 6.30 3.96 12.60
C MET A 199 5.29 4.33 13.68
N HIS A 200 4.23 5.08 13.34
CA HIS A 200 3.17 5.40 14.30
C HIS A 200 2.42 4.16 14.79
N ILE A 201 2.20 3.17 13.92
CA ILE A 201 1.60 1.89 14.31
C ILE A 201 2.55 1.13 15.23
N ALA A 202 3.84 1.03 14.88
CA ALA A 202 4.86 0.35 15.66
C ALA A 202 4.94 0.89 17.09
N LEU A 203 5.03 2.21 17.25
CA LEU A 203 5.03 2.87 18.56
C LEU A 203 3.73 2.60 19.34
N SER A 204 2.58 2.65 18.65
CA SER A 204 1.28 2.36 19.27
C SER A 204 1.17 0.91 19.76
N ILE A 205 1.80 -0.04 19.07
CA ILE A 205 1.84 -1.45 19.49
C ILE A 205 2.86 -1.64 20.61
N GLN A 206 4.05 -1.04 20.51
CA GLN A 206 5.10 -1.13 21.54
C GLN A 206 4.61 -0.59 22.90
N ALA A 207 3.78 0.46 22.90
CA ALA A 207 3.15 0.96 24.11
C ALA A 207 2.26 -0.09 24.83
N LYS A 208 1.76 -1.09 24.10
CA LYS A 208 0.96 -2.22 24.62
C LYS A 208 1.79 -3.49 24.81
N GLN A 209 2.90 -3.62 24.08
CA GLN A 209 3.81 -4.77 24.03
C GLN A 209 5.25 -4.26 24.15
N PRO A 210 5.74 -3.96 25.37
CA PRO A 210 7.06 -3.35 25.58
C PRO A 210 8.24 -4.18 25.09
N GLU A 211 8.04 -5.49 24.92
CA GLU A 211 9.02 -6.44 24.38
C GLU A 211 9.29 -6.25 22.87
N LEU A 212 8.36 -5.64 22.13
CA LEU A 212 8.53 -5.32 20.71
C LEU A 212 9.77 -4.45 20.50
N GLN A 213 10.71 -4.93 19.69
CA GLN A 213 11.91 -4.18 19.34
C GLN A 213 11.68 -3.37 18.07
N ILE A 214 11.88 -2.05 18.14
CA ILE A 214 11.88 -1.18 16.96
C ILE A 214 13.32 -0.84 16.62
N ILE A 215 13.75 -1.16 15.40
CA ILE A 215 15.13 -0.97 14.92
C ILE A 215 15.09 -0.09 13.67
N GLY A 216 15.97 0.90 13.57
CA GLY A 216 16.11 1.72 12.38
C GLY A 216 16.36 3.19 12.73
N PRO A 217 16.00 4.13 11.82
CA PRO A 217 16.09 5.56 12.10
C PRO A 217 15.25 5.96 13.31
N ASP A 218 15.63 7.07 13.94
CA ASP A 218 14.91 7.64 15.08
C ASP A 218 13.44 7.96 14.71
N PRO A 219 12.44 7.57 15.52
CA PRO A 219 11.04 7.92 15.31
C PRO A 219 10.79 9.41 15.04
N GLU A 220 11.55 10.32 15.66
CA GLU A 220 11.41 11.76 15.46
C GLU A 220 11.69 12.18 14.02
N LYS A 221 12.43 11.38 13.24
CA LYS A 221 12.74 11.64 11.83
C LYS A 221 11.61 11.24 10.88
N PHE A 222 10.59 10.50 11.35
CA PHE A 222 9.41 10.12 10.57
C PHE A 222 8.33 11.22 10.58
N PHE A 223 8.73 12.46 10.27
CA PHE A 223 7.82 13.61 10.19
C PHE A 223 7.36 13.91 8.78
N ARG A 224 8.04 13.35 7.76
CA ARG A 224 7.67 13.56 6.37
C ARG A 224 6.36 12.82 6.08
N ARG A 225 5.39 13.56 5.54
CA ARG A 225 4.33 13.07 4.65
C ARG A 225 3.33 12.12 5.33
N ARG A 226 2.29 12.70 5.94
CA ARG A 226 1.32 11.98 6.79
C ARG A 226 0.31 11.13 6.00
N GLU A 227 0.04 11.43 4.74
CA GLU A 227 -1.05 10.79 3.99
C GLU A 227 -0.67 10.49 2.53
N TYR A 228 -0.82 9.23 2.14
CA TYR A 228 -0.90 8.87 0.72
C TYR A 228 -2.08 9.58 0.06
N GLY A 229 -1.92 10.00 -1.19
CA GLY A 229 -3.08 10.38 -1.99
C GLY A 229 -3.96 9.15 -2.21
N VAL A 230 -5.29 9.31 -2.13
CA VAL A 230 -6.23 8.21 -2.40
C VAL A 230 -5.92 7.57 -3.76
N GLY A 231 -5.67 6.26 -3.77
CA GLY A 231 -5.30 5.51 -4.98
C GLY A 231 -3.88 5.74 -5.52
N LYS A 232 -2.96 6.33 -4.73
CA LYS A 232 -1.59 6.62 -5.15
C LYS A 232 -0.55 5.98 -4.22
N PHE A 233 0.57 5.52 -4.78
CA PHE A 233 1.76 5.09 -4.02
C PHE A 233 2.70 6.25 -3.68
N CYS A 234 2.31 7.50 -3.97
CA CYS A 234 3.03 8.70 -3.61
C CYS A 234 2.18 9.60 -2.70
N ASP A 235 2.84 10.50 -1.96
CA ASP A 235 2.20 11.42 -1.02
C ASP A 235 1.15 12.31 -1.71
N ALA A 236 0.09 12.66 -0.97
CA ALA A 236 -1.01 13.49 -1.49
C ALA A 236 -0.57 14.87 -2.02
N ALA A 237 0.58 15.38 -1.58
CA ALA A 237 1.14 16.66 -1.99
C ALA A 237 2.13 16.56 -3.16
N ILE A 238 2.31 15.39 -3.79
CA ILE A 238 3.30 15.18 -4.86
C ILE A 238 2.64 14.70 -6.16
N SER A 239 3.14 15.18 -7.30
CA SER A 239 2.78 14.64 -8.62
C SER A 239 3.49 13.30 -8.84
N CYS A 240 2.73 12.24 -9.11
CA CYS A 240 3.29 10.90 -9.37
C CYS A 240 3.55 10.70 -10.88
N ASP A 241 4.10 11.70 -11.57
CA ASP A 241 4.45 11.58 -13.00
C ASP A 241 5.66 10.67 -13.21
#